data_AF-A0A250KRV0-F1
#
_entry.id   AF-A0A250KRV0-F1
#
_cell.length_a   1.000
_cell.length_b   1.000
_cell.length_c   1.000
_cell.angle_alpha   90.00
_cell.angle_beta   90.00
_cell.angle_gamma   90.00
#
_symmetry.space_group_name_H-M   'P 1'
#
loop_
_entity.id
_entity.type
_entity.pdbx_description
1 polymer ?
#
loop_
_entity_poly.entity_id
_entity_poly.type
_entity_poly.pdbx_seq_one_letter_code
_entity_poly.pdbx_strand_id
1 'polypeptide(L)' 'MRVNGEIPVMKLRETDFVRTLRASVADLLDELLTFVTFLAALFAGLYFGSWFVFGAILIAGFLSGILVRQLVLRQRSG' A
#
# COMPACT_ATOMS: atom_id res chain seq x y z
N MET A 1 28.22 17.71 -33.88
CA MET A 1 27.09 17.00 -34.51
C MET A 1 25.86 17.19 -33.64
N ARG A 2 24.71 17.54 -34.25
CA ARG A 2 23.54 18.11 -33.57
C ARG A 2 23.00 17.22 -32.44
N VAL A 3 22.98 17.77 -31.23
CA VAL A 3 22.09 17.35 -30.15
C VAL A 3 20.68 17.73 -30.63
N ASN A 4 19.88 16.76 -31.03
CA ASN A 4 18.43 16.92 -31.23
C ASN A 4 17.77 15.56 -31.03
N GLY A 5 17.89 15.06 -29.80
CA GLY A 5 16.95 14.11 -29.24
C GLY A 5 15.85 14.89 -28.56
N GLU A 6 14.88 15.39 -29.34
CA GLU A 6 13.59 15.81 -28.78
C GLU A 6 12.88 14.55 -28.27
N ILE A 7 13.25 14.09 -27.09
CA ILE A 7 12.42 13.14 -26.35
C ILE A 7 11.12 13.91 -26.09
N PRO A 8 9.95 13.43 -26.57
CA PRO A 8 8.71 14.18 -26.44
C PRO A 8 8.43 14.43 -24.96
N VAL A 9 8.66 15.67 -24.52
CA VAL A 9 8.58 16.12 -23.12
C VAL A 9 7.20 15.82 -22.51
N MET A 10 6.16 15.74 -23.34
CA MET A 10 4.83 15.27 -22.95
C MET A 10 4.80 13.81 -22.49
N LYS A 11 5.48 12.89 -23.17
CA LYS A 11 5.47 11.46 -22.78
C LYS A 11 6.21 11.23 -21.47
N LEU A 12 7.31 11.93 -21.23
CA LEU A 12 8.04 11.88 -19.95
C LEU A 12 7.15 12.37 -18.79
N ARG A 13 6.45 13.50 -18.99
CA ARG A 13 5.57 14.10 -17.97
C ARG A 13 4.35 13.23 -17.64
N GLU A 14 3.73 12.59 -18.64
CA GLU A 14 2.62 11.66 -18.41
C GLU A 14 3.09 10.43 -17.63
N THR A 15 4.26 9.88 -17.97
CA THR A 15 4.81 8.69 -17.29
C THR A 15 5.13 8.99 -15.83
N ASP A 16 5.72 10.15 -15.54
CA ASP A 16 6.02 10.59 -14.17
C ASP A 16 4.75 10.94 -13.38
N PHE A 17 3.75 11.56 -14.01
CA PHE A 17 2.46 11.82 -13.37
C PHE A 17 1.74 10.51 -13.03
N VAL A 18 1.66 9.55 -13.95
CA VAL A 18 1.03 8.24 -13.71
C VAL A 18 1.79 7.46 -12.64
N ARG A 19 3.12 7.53 -12.63
CA ARG A 19 3.95 6.90 -11.60
C ARG A 19 3.69 7.50 -10.21
N THR A 20 3.59 8.82 -10.15
CA THR A 20 3.31 9.56 -8.90
C THR A 20 1.89 9.26 -8.40
N LEU A 21 0.90 9.29 -9.29
CA LEU A 21 -0.49 8.95 -8.97
C LEU A 21 -0.61 7.53 -8.43
N ARG A 22 0.07 6.57 -9.07
CA ARG A 22 0.08 5.16 -8.61
C ARG A 22 0.74 5.01 -7.24
N ALA A 23 1.82 5.76 -6.97
CA ALA A 23 2.46 5.77 -5.66
C ALA A 23 1.51 6.34 -4.59
N SER A 24 0.90 7.50 -4.85
CA SER A 24 -0.07 8.11 -3.92
C SER A 24 -1.29 7.21 -3.65
N VAL A 25 -1.81 6.53 -4.66
CA VAL A 25 -2.91 5.56 -4.47
C VAL A 25 -2.46 4.35 -3.65
N ALA A 26 -1.23 3.86 -3.86
CA ALA A 26 -0.69 2.76 -3.07
C ALA A 26 -0.49 3.16 -1.60
N ASP A 27 0.00 4.37 -1.35
CA ASP A 27 0.14 4.90 0.02
C ASP A 27 -1.23 5.07 0.69
N LEU A 28 -2.22 5.62 -0.02
CA LEU A 28 -3.58 5.77 0.50
C LEU A 28 -4.23 4.42 0.81
N LEU A 29 -4.02 3.41 -0.03
CA LEU A 29 -4.51 2.05 0.21
C LEU A 29 -3.86 1.42 1.44
N ASP A 30 -2.58 1.72 1.70
CA ASP A 30 -1.88 1.23 2.89
C ASP A 30 -2.40 1.87 4.18
N GLU A 31 -2.63 3.18 4.14
CA GLU A 31 -3.23 3.91 5.25
C GLU A 31 -4.64 3.40 5.54
N LEU A 32 -5.45 3.19 4.49
CA LEU A 32 -6.78 2.59 4.61
C LEU A 32 -6.73 1.18 5.21
N LEU A 33 -5.80 0.33 4.75
CA LEU A 33 -5.66 -1.03 5.26
C LEU A 33 -5.27 -1.03 6.75
N THR A 34 -4.38 -0.13 7.14
CA THR A 34 -3.95 0.05 8.53
C THR A 34 -5.12 0.51 9.40
N PHE A 35 -5.90 1.47 8.91
CA PHE A 35 -7.08 1.96 9.61
C PHE A 35 -8.15 0.87 9.79
N VAL A 36 -8.46 0.12 8.74
CA VAL A 36 -9.42 -1.00 8.80
C VAL A 36 -8.95 -2.10 9.75
N THR A 37 -7.65 -2.43 9.72
CA THR A 37 -7.05 -3.41 10.64
C THR A 37 -7.19 -2.98 12.09
N PHE A 38 -6.87 -1.72 12.39
CA PHE A 38 -6.99 -1.18 13.73
C PHE A 38 -8.44 -1.18 14.21
N LEU A 39 -9.36 -0.76 13.35
CA LEU A 39 -10.79 -0.74 13.66
C LEU A 39 -11.33 -2.15 13.94
N ALA A 40 -10.96 -3.13 13.11
CA ALA A 40 -11.33 -4.53 13.31
C ALA A 40 -10.78 -5.09 14.63
N ALA A 41 -9.51 -4.80 14.94
CA ALA A 41 -8.91 -5.19 16.20
C ALA A 41 -9.61 -4.56 17.40
N LEU A 42 -9.95 -3.27 17.33
CA LEU A 42 -10.66 -2.55 18.37
C LEU A 42 -12.03 -3.17 18.63
N PHE A 43 -12.83 -3.40 17.58
CA PHE A 43 -14.13 -4.04 17.71
C PHE A 43 -14.05 -5.44 18.31
N ALA A 44 -13.08 -6.25 17.86
CA ALA A 44 -12.90 -7.58 18.40
C ALA A 44 -12.44 -7.54 19.88
N GLY A 45 -11.50 -6.65 20.22
CA GLY A 45 -11.06 -6.45 21.60
C GLY A 45 -12.22 -6.08 22.53
N LEU A 46 -13.09 -5.16 22.09
CA LEU A 46 -14.29 -4.76 22.82
C LEU A 46 -15.32 -5.89 22.91
N TYR A 47 -15.57 -6.61 21.82
CA TYR A 47 -16.55 -7.70 21.76
C TYR A 47 -16.17 -8.85 22.70
N PHE A 48 -14.90 -9.25 22.73
CA PHE A 48 -14.41 -10.31 23.60
C PHE A 48 -13.98 -9.82 24.99
N GLY A 49 -13.98 -8.50 25.23
CA GLY A 49 -13.53 -7.89 26.49
C GLY A 49 -12.07 -8.19 26.83
N SER A 50 -11.21 -8.42 25.84
CA SER A 50 -9.85 -8.94 26.04
C SER A 50 -8.80 -8.17 25.25
N TRP A 51 -7.83 -7.60 25.97
CA TRP A 51 -6.66 -6.93 25.41
C TRP A 51 -5.76 -7.88 24.60
N PHE A 52 -5.74 -9.17 24.94
CA PHE A 52 -4.99 -10.17 24.17
C PHE A 52 -5.58 -10.40 22.78
N VAL A 53 -6.92 -10.40 22.66
CA VAL A 53 -7.59 -10.56 21.37
C VAL A 53 -7.37 -9.35 20.48
N PHE A 54 -7.43 -8.14 21.06
CA PHE A 54 -7.06 -6.91 20.38
C PHE A 54 -5.64 -6.99 19.79
N GLY A 55 -4.65 -7.34 20.63
CA GLY A 55 -3.25 -7.47 20.21
C GLY A 55 -3.05 -8.55 19.14
N ALA A 56 -3.68 -9.72 19.30
CA ALA A 56 -3.59 -10.82 18.35
C ALA A 56 -4.10 -10.44 16.95
N ILE A 57 -5.24 -9.74 16.89
CA ILE A 57 -5.84 -9.31 15.62
C ILE A 57 -5.03 -8.19 14.96
N LEU A 58 -4.48 -7.25 15.75
CA LEU A 58 -3.54 -6.26 15.23
C LEU A 58 -2.35 -6.93 14.55
N ILE A 59 -1.69 -7.85 15.25
CA ILE A 59 -0.51 -8.56 14.72
C ILE A 59 -0.89 -9.32 13.44
N ALA A 60 -2.02 -10.05 13.45
CA ALA A 60 -2.49 -10.78 12.29
C ALA A 60 -2.78 -9.87 11.08
N GLY A 61 -3.38 -8.70 11.30
CA GLY A 61 -3.66 -7.74 10.24
C GLY A 61 -2.41 -7.06 9.67
N PHE A 62 -1.43 -6.73 10.52
CA PHE A 62 -0.14 -6.22 10.02
C PHE A 62 0.62 -7.27 9.22
N LEU A 63 0.66 -8.53 9.70
CA LEU A 63 1.32 -9.62 8.98
C LEU A 63 0.64 -9.91 7.63
N SER A 64 -0.68 -9.90 7.57
CA SER A 64 -1.41 -10.08 6.32
C SER A 64 -1.16 -8.92 5.34
N GLY A 65 -1.10 -7.68 5.81
CA GLY A 65 -0.72 -6.52 4.98
C GLY A 65 0.70 -6.64 4.40
N ILE A 66 1.67 -7.07 5.20
CA ILE A 66 3.04 -7.34 4.73
C ILE A 66 3.05 -8.44 3.68
N LEU A 67 2.33 -9.55 3.90
CA LEU A 67 2.20 -10.65 2.94
C LEU A 67 1.60 -10.19 1.61
N VAL A 68 0.52 -9.40 1.65
CA VAL A 68 -0.12 -8.85 0.46
C VAL A 68 0.85 -7.94 -0.31
N ARG A 69 1.59 -7.06 0.38
CA ARG A 69 2.64 -6.23 -0.25
C ARG A 69 3.71 -7.07 -0.92
N GLN A 70 4.20 -8.12 -0.24
CA GLN A 70 5.22 -9.00 -0.81
C GLN A 70 4.72 -9.75 -2.05
N LEU A 71 3.47 -10.22 -2.05
CA LEU A 71 2.86 -10.89 -3.21
C LEU A 71 2.70 -9.93 -4.40
N VAL A 72 2.23 -8.70 -4.15
CA VAL A 72 2.06 -7.67 -5.18
C VAL A 72 3.41 -7.24 -5.78
N LEU A 73 4.46 -7.16 -4.95
CA LEU A 73 5.80 -6.80 -5.42
C LEU A 73 6.49 -7.95 -6.17
N ARG A 74 6.26 -9.21 -5.79
CA ARG A 74 6.81 -10.38 -6.49
C ARG A 74 6.30 -10.52 -7.94
N GLN A 75 5.08 -10.09 -8.23
CA GLN A 75 4.55 -10.11 -9.61
C GLN A 75 5.22 -9.10 -10.57
N ARG A 76 6.10 -8.20 -10.08
CA ARG A 76 6.83 -7.25 -10.93
C ARG A 76 8.22 -7.72 -11.40
N SER A 77 8.69 -8.89 -10.97
CA SER A 77 10.02 -9.42 -11.32
C SER A 77 10.00 -10.62 -12.26
N GLY A 78 8.87 -10.90 -12.91
CA GLY A 78 8.74 -11.90 -13.98
C GLY A 78 8.64 -11.25 -15.34
#